data_AF-A0AAE9ZAQ8-F1
#
_entry.id   AF-A0AAE9ZAQ8-F1
#
_cell.length_a   1.000
_cell.length_b   1.000
_cell.length_c   1.000
_cell.angle_alpha   90.00
_cell.angle_beta   90.00
_cell.angle_gamma   90.00
#
_symmetry.space_group_name_H-M   'P 1'
#
loop_
_entity.id
_entity.type
_entity.pdbx_description
1 polymer ?
#
loop_
_entity_poly.entity_id
_entity_poly.type
_entity_poly.pdbx_seq_one_letter_code
_entity_poly.pdbx_strand_id
1 'polypeptide(L)'
;MVLTEASAKQLTSSPILTELSWIASDSDGVEFFTREPAECFKRPKNQDDAYLAEVGRAAFRSPFLLGGQAARQGLSCQSCHMNGHDNPSFFIAGLSGAPGTADVTSSVFSKTREDHEFNPVPIPDLTGIADKQSFGTQAPAPSMHAFVSGAVTDEFQGAPPTETVLKGLVVYLVHLDPAACPSSDVTRTVQTDMAEVERNIAAAVQALERGDAAAGDFLIVSAQAALGRIHERFAAPSFEPQRERLQSASSTLGDARANAREEPVLGAIMLKNFAQDLPGIAQDLHAHRRASLYDVGVLRAALEAAEE
;
A
#
# COMPACT_ATOMS: atom_id res chain seq x y z
N MET A 1 -45.26 -0.62 16.96
CA MET A 1 -45.45 -2.07 17.20
C MET A 1 -45.66 -2.69 15.84
N VAL A 2 -44.75 -3.44 15.22
CA VAL A 2 -43.51 -4.10 15.63
C VAL A 2 -42.63 -4.10 14.38
N LEU A 3 -41.42 -3.55 14.44
CA LEU A 3 -40.41 -3.76 13.41
C LEU A 3 -39.88 -5.18 13.64
N THR A 4 -40.16 -6.08 12.70
CA THR A 4 -39.71 -7.47 12.75
C THR A 4 -38.20 -7.56 12.55
N GLU A 5 -37.55 -8.30 13.45
CA GLU A 5 -36.12 -8.56 13.65
C GLU A 5 -35.37 -9.26 12.47
N ALA A 6 -35.85 -9.13 11.23
CA ALA A 6 -35.38 -9.98 10.11
C ALA A 6 -34.39 -9.31 9.14
N SER A 7 -33.99 -8.05 9.34
CA SER A 7 -32.99 -7.39 8.47
C SER A 7 -31.58 -7.28 9.06
N ALA A 8 -31.34 -7.82 10.26
CA ALA A 8 -30.03 -7.73 10.94
C ALA A 8 -29.12 -8.96 10.75
N LYS A 9 -29.49 -9.91 9.88
CA LYS A 9 -28.68 -11.12 9.59
C LYS A 9 -28.36 -11.23 8.11
N GLN A 10 -27.57 -10.28 7.64
CA GLN A 10 -26.70 -10.52 6.49
C GLN A 10 -25.35 -9.87 6.79
N LEU A 11 -24.64 -10.49 7.74
CA LEU A 11 -23.27 -10.15 8.09
C LEU A 11 -22.40 -10.42 6.84
N THR A 12 -22.04 -9.33 6.17
CA THR A 12 -20.95 -9.29 5.22
C THR A 12 -19.67 -9.63 5.97
N SER A 13 -19.15 -10.85 5.80
CA SER A 13 -17.99 -11.37 6.55
C SER A 13 -16.64 -10.80 6.09
N SER A 14 -16.62 -9.61 5.48
CA SER A 14 -15.39 -8.92 5.10
C SER A 14 -15.09 -7.85 6.14
N PRO A 15 -13.83 -7.71 6.60
CA PRO A 15 -13.48 -6.66 7.54
C PRO A 15 -13.79 -5.28 6.92
N ILE A 16 -14.15 -4.32 7.77
CA ILE A 16 -14.52 -2.97 7.34
C ILE A 16 -13.36 -2.24 6.63
N LEU A 17 -12.12 -2.64 6.97
CA LEU A 17 -10.85 -2.19 6.41
C LEU A 17 -9.98 -3.44 6.22
N THR A 18 -9.37 -3.59 5.05
CA THR A 18 -8.59 -4.79 4.72
C THR A 18 -7.45 -5.02 5.73
N GLU A 19 -6.84 -3.96 6.23
CA GLU A 19 -5.70 -4.04 7.14
C GLU A 19 -6.04 -4.63 8.52
N LEU A 20 -7.33 -4.67 8.92
CA LEU A 20 -7.75 -5.35 10.15
C LEU A 20 -7.42 -6.84 10.17
N SER A 21 -7.19 -7.45 9.00
CA SER A 21 -6.83 -8.86 8.89
C SER A 21 -5.41 -9.20 9.35
N TRP A 22 -4.55 -8.20 9.54
CA TRP A 22 -3.13 -8.41 9.86
C TRP A 22 -2.57 -7.45 10.92
N ILE A 23 -3.43 -6.78 11.69
CA ILE A 23 -3.00 -6.06 12.89
C ILE A 23 -3.36 -6.86 14.15
N ALA A 24 -2.60 -6.65 15.22
CA ALA A 24 -2.86 -7.29 16.50
C ALA A 24 -4.20 -6.80 17.09
N SER A 25 -5.00 -7.71 17.62
CA SER A 25 -6.31 -7.37 18.21
C SER A 25 -6.20 -6.48 19.46
N ASP A 26 -5.04 -6.46 20.12
CA ASP A 26 -4.75 -5.61 21.28
C ASP A 26 -4.01 -4.31 20.91
N SER A 27 -3.77 -4.06 19.61
CA SER A 27 -3.21 -2.79 19.14
C SER A 27 -4.24 -1.66 19.21
N ASP A 28 -3.77 -0.41 19.37
CA ASP A 28 -4.64 0.76 19.22
C ASP A 28 -4.98 0.95 17.74
N GLY A 29 -6.05 0.29 17.29
CA GLY A 29 -6.52 0.37 15.91
C GLY A 29 -6.87 1.79 15.49
N VAL A 30 -7.39 2.62 16.40
CA VAL A 30 -7.72 4.02 16.09
C VAL A 30 -6.45 4.79 15.76
N GLU A 31 -5.39 4.67 16.57
CA GLU A 31 -4.10 5.30 16.28
C GLU A 31 -3.51 4.75 14.97
N PHE A 32 -3.48 3.43 14.79
CA PHE A 32 -2.95 2.78 13.58
C PHE A 32 -3.60 3.28 12.28
N PHE A 33 -4.93 3.44 12.27
CA PHE A 33 -5.66 3.85 11.05
C PHE A 33 -5.70 5.35 10.83
N THR A 34 -5.37 6.17 11.84
CA THR A 34 -5.48 7.63 11.75
C THR A 34 -4.14 8.34 11.75
N ARG A 35 -3.06 7.68 12.19
CA ARG A 35 -1.71 8.24 12.24
C ARG A 35 -0.69 7.23 11.72
N GLU A 36 0.28 7.75 10.97
CA GLU A 36 1.39 6.96 10.43
C GLU A 36 2.71 7.67 10.74
N PRO A 37 3.80 6.94 10.98
CA PRO A 37 5.10 7.56 11.09
C PRO A 37 5.42 8.31 9.80
N ALA A 38 5.99 9.50 9.96
CA ALA A 38 6.32 10.32 8.81
C ALA A 38 7.44 9.67 8.00
N GLU A 39 7.32 9.69 6.68
CA GLU A 39 8.32 9.09 5.82
C GLU A 39 9.63 9.89 5.85
N CYS A 40 10.71 9.26 6.32
CA CYS A 40 12.05 9.82 6.37
C CYS A 40 12.72 9.83 4.99
N PHE A 41 12.11 10.51 4.02
CA PHE A 41 12.52 10.42 2.62
C PHE A 41 13.31 11.64 2.16
N LYS A 42 14.56 11.39 1.74
CA LYS A 42 15.42 12.40 1.13
C LYS A 42 15.20 12.43 -0.37
N ARG A 43 14.59 13.51 -0.86
CA ARG A 43 14.30 13.63 -2.30
C ARG A 43 15.58 13.58 -3.16
N PRO A 44 15.64 12.71 -4.18
CA PRO A 44 16.74 12.70 -5.14
C PRO A 44 16.91 14.05 -5.85
N LYS A 45 18.14 14.40 -6.20
CA LYS A 45 18.46 15.69 -6.85
C LYS A 45 18.27 15.68 -8.36
N ASN A 46 18.48 14.53 -9.01
CA ASN A 46 18.31 14.41 -10.46
C ASN A 46 16.91 13.88 -10.79
N GLN A 47 16.44 14.17 -12.00
CA GLN A 47 15.07 13.87 -12.41
C GLN A 47 14.80 12.37 -12.60
N ASP A 48 15.80 11.61 -13.06
CA ASP A 48 15.63 10.17 -13.29
C ASP A 48 15.51 9.39 -11.99
N ASP A 49 16.34 9.70 -10.99
CA ASP A 49 16.23 9.10 -9.66
C ASP A 49 14.96 9.58 -8.95
N ALA A 50 14.54 10.84 -9.14
CA ALA A 50 13.26 11.32 -8.60
C ALA A 50 12.08 10.54 -9.19
N TYR A 51 12.09 10.27 -10.50
CA TYR A 51 11.11 9.39 -11.15
C TYR A 51 11.17 7.97 -10.57
N LEU A 52 12.36 7.36 -10.53
CA LEU A 52 12.54 6.00 -10.00
C LEU A 52 12.12 5.89 -8.54
N ALA A 53 12.35 6.92 -7.72
CA ALA A 53 11.92 6.91 -6.34
C ALA A 53 10.39 6.92 -6.21
N GLU A 54 9.66 7.63 -7.08
CA GLU A 54 8.20 7.55 -7.12
C GLU A 54 7.71 6.17 -7.60
N VAL A 55 8.40 5.56 -8.57
CA VAL A 55 8.11 4.17 -8.98
C VAL A 55 8.30 3.20 -7.81
N GLY A 56 9.42 3.32 -7.10
CA GLY A 56 9.73 2.47 -5.95
C GLY A 56 8.77 2.67 -4.79
N ARG A 57 8.41 3.91 -4.51
CA ARG A 57 7.41 4.29 -3.52
C ARG A 57 6.04 3.66 -3.82
N ALA A 58 5.60 3.70 -5.08
CA ALA A 58 4.38 3.03 -5.51
C ALA A 58 4.48 1.51 -5.33
N ALA A 59 5.61 0.91 -5.73
CA ALA A 59 5.84 -0.52 -5.59
C ALA A 59 5.83 -0.98 -4.14
N PHE A 60 6.48 -0.24 -3.25
CA PHE A 60 6.55 -0.50 -1.82
C PHE A 60 5.17 -0.54 -1.15
N ARG A 61 4.22 0.29 -1.63
CA ARG A 61 2.85 0.40 -1.09
C ARG A 61 1.81 -0.43 -1.85
N SER A 62 2.22 -1.13 -2.90
CA SER A 62 1.30 -1.87 -3.77
C SER A 62 1.26 -3.35 -3.38
N PRO A 63 0.07 -3.90 -3.08
CA PRO A 63 -0.04 -5.34 -2.80
C PRO A 63 0.23 -6.20 -4.03
N PHE A 64 0.19 -5.60 -5.23
CA PHE A 64 0.45 -6.28 -6.51
C PHE A 64 1.94 -6.52 -6.78
N LEU A 65 2.84 -5.98 -5.94
CA LEU A 65 4.26 -6.36 -5.99
C LEU A 65 4.47 -7.78 -5.44
N LEU A 66 3.71 -8.15 -4.41
CA LEU A 66 3.81 -9.43 -3.75
C LEU A 66 2.93 -10.47 -4.46
N GLY A 67 3.12 -11.74 -4.13
CA GLY A 67 2.30 -12.83 -4.66
C GLY A 67 1.61 -13.63 -3.56
N GLY A 68 1.13 -14.81 -3.95
CA GLY A 68 0.63 -15.82 -3.01
C GLY A 68 -0.46 -15.32 -2.06
N GLN A 69 -0.32 -15.70 -0.79
CA GLN A 69 -1.26 -15.28 0.28
C GLN A 69 -1.07 -13.82 0.68
N ALA A 70 0.14 -13.27 0.57
CA ALA A 70 0.41 -11.89 0.94
C ALA A 70 -0.43 -10.92 0.11
N ALA A 71 -0.39 -11.06 -1.22
CA ALA A 71 -1.21 -10.23 -2.12
C ALA A 71 -2.73 -10.40 -1.87
N ARG A 72 -3.18 -11.63 -1.56
CA ARG A 72 -4.61 -11.90 -1.27
C ARG A 72 -5.10 -11.26 0.02
N GLN A 73 -4.23 -11.05 0.99
CA GLN A 73 -4.52 -10.34 2.24
C GLN A 73 -4.27 -8.82 2.12
N GLY A 74 -3.96 -8.32 0.92
CA GLY A 74 -3.64 -6.91 0.72
C GLY A 74 -2.30 -6.46 1.33
N LEU A 75 -1.41 -7.40 1.65
CA LEU A 75 -0.08 -7.07 2.18
C LEU A 75 0.79 -6.45 1.10
N SER A 76 1.60 -5.48 1.50
CA SER A 76 2.68 -4.87 0.72
C SER A 76 3.91 -4.69 1.61
N CYS A 77 5.03 -4.18 1.07
CA CYS A 77 6.19 -3.84 1.91
C CYS A 77 5.81 -2.85 3.02
N GLN A 78 4.90 -1.91 2.74
CA GLN A 78 4.33 -0.95 3.71
C GLN A 78 3.61 -1.61 4.88
N SER A 79 3.02 -2.80 4.69
CA SER A 79 2.29 -3.50 5.75
C SER A 79 3.22 -3.92 6.89
N CYS A 80 4.44 -4.35 6.57
CA CYS A 80 5.47 -4.63 7.56
C CYS A 80 6.28 -3.37 7.89
N HIS A 81 6.51 -2.51 6.90
CA HIS A 81 7.44 -1.40 7.00
C HIS A 81 6.74 -0.03 6.79
N MET A 82 6.00 0.46 7.78
CA MET A 82 5.17 1.68 7.65
C MET A 82 6.02 2.91 7.30
N ASN A 83 5.91 3.38 6.05
CA ASN A 83 6.73 4.47 5.51
C ASN A 83 8.25 4.23 5.69
N GLY A 84 8.66 2.96 5.72
CA GLY A 84 10.04 2.54 5.95
C GLY A 84 10.37 2.18 7.41
N HIS A 85 9.55 2.56 8.38
CA HIS A 85 9.73 2.18 9.79
C HIS A 85 9.24 0.77 10.06
N ASP A 86 9.60 0.18 11.21
CA ASP A 86 8.96 -1.05 11.66
C ASP A 86 7.45 -0.86 11.92
N ASN A 87 6.69 -1.96 11.90
CA ASN A 87 5.27 -1.95 12.23
C ASN A 87 4.99 -2.74 13.53
N PRO A 88 4.99 -2.10 14.70
CA PRO A 88 4.74 -2.79 15.97
C PRO A 88 3.32 -3.36 16.10
N SER A 89 2.37 -2.90 15.28
CA SER A 89 1.00 -3.43 15.27
C SER A 89 0.82 -4.64 14.35
N PHE A 90 1.78 -4.97 13.50
CA PHE A 90 1.66 -6.09 12.57
C PHE A 90 1.53 -7.41 13.32
N PHE A 91 0.49 -8.19 13.00
CA PHE A 91 0.28 -9.51 13.57
C PHE A 91 -0.61 -10.37 12.67
N ILE A 92 -0.13 -11.55 12.30
CA ILE A 92 -0.96 -12.59 11.67
C ILE A 92 -0.80 -13.87 12.49
N ALA A 93 -1.93 -14.41 12.97
CA ALA A 93 -1.93 -15.65 13.74
C ALA A 93 -1.26 -16.79 12.94
N GLY A 94 -0.28 -17.46 13.56
CA GLY A 94 0.51 -18.52 12.92
C GLY A 94 1.69 -18.04 12.07
N LEU A 95 1.88 -16.71 11.92
CA LEU A 95 3.05 -16.09 11.28
C LEU A 95 3.77 -15.12 12.22
N SER A 96 3.11 -14.63 13.26
CA SER A 96 3.66 -13.71 14.25
C SER A 96 3.70 -14.38 15.62
N GLY A 97 4.84 -14.27 16.32
CA GLY A 97 5.00 -14.73 17.70
C GLY A 97 4.58 -13.68 18.73
N ALA A 98 4.67 -12.41 18.34
CA ALA A 98 4.19 -11.23 19.05
C ALA A 98 3.87 -10.13 18.02
N PRO A 99 3.11 -9.07 18.39
CA PRO A 99 2.97 -7.89 17.54
C PRO A 99 4.33 -7.33 17.12
N GLY A 100 4.46 -6.95 15.85
CA GLY A 100 5.71 -6.47 15.24
C GLY A 100 6.71 -7.56 14.84
N THR A 101 6.28 -8.82 14.83
CA THR A 101 7.10 -9.94 14.34
C THR A 101 6.46 -10.64 13.15
N ALA A 102 7.29 -11.22 12.28
CA ALA A 102 6.83 -12.02 11.16
C ALA A 102 7.80 -13.18 10.88
N ASP A 103 7.24 -14.33 10.59
CA ASP A 103 7.91 -15.50 10.04
C ASP A 103 7.70 -15.50 8.52
N VAL A 104 8.70 -14.96 7.81
CA VAL A 104 8.71 -14.92 6.33
C VAL A 104 9.28 -16.20 5.70
N THR A 105 9.70 -17.15 6.53
CA THR A 105 10.13 -18.50 6.18
C THR A 105 8.99 -19.51 6.32
N SER A 106 7.77 -19.08 6.66
CA SER A 106 6.59 -19.93 6.61
C SER A 106 6.16 -20.27 5.18
N SER A 107 5.67 -21.50 5.00
CA SER A 107 5.06 -22.02 3.76
C SER A 107 3.91 -21.16 3.21
N VAL A 108 3.28 -20.35 4.06
CA VAL A 108 2.21 -19.41 3.71
C VAL A 108 2.72 -18.32 2.77
N PHE A 109 3.92 -17.81 3.03
CA PHE A 109 4.55 -16.76 2.23
C PHE A 109 5.51 -17.34 1.19
N SER A 110 6.36 -18.29 1.58
CA SER A 110 7.43 -18.79 0.73
C SER A 110 7.40 -20.30 0.58
N LYS A 111 7.50 -20.78 -0.66
CA LYS A 111 7.82 -22.18 -0.97
C LYS A 111 9.33 -22.41 -1.11
N THR A 112 10.08 -21.32 -1.25
CA THR A 112 11.52 -21.34 -1.57
C THR A 112 12.36 -21.26 -0.31
N ARG A 113 11.91 -20.46 0.67
CA ARG A 113 12.58 -20.20 1.95
C ARG A 113 11.92 -20.94 3.12
N GLU A 114 11.05 -21.88 2.79
CA GLU A 114 10.36 -22.68 3.79
C GLU A 114 11.35 -23.55 4.57
N ASP A 115 11.34 -23.43 5.90
CA ASP A 115 12.29 -24.12 6.78
C ASP A 115 11.63 -25.05 7.81
N HIS A 116 10.30 -25.20 7.76
CA HIS A 116 9.47 -25.99 8.68
C HIS A 116 9.53 -25.55 10.16
N GLU A 117 10.11 -24.39 10.47
CA GLU A 117 10.20 -23.87 11.83
C GLU A 117 9.29 -22.66 12.01
N PHE A 118 8.60 -22.56 13.15
CA PHE A 118 7.92 -21.31 13.52
C PHE A 118 8.92 -20.41 14.24
N ASN A 119 9.55 -19.50 13.49
CA ASN A 119 10.66 -18.69 13.96
C ASN A 119 10.48 -17.18 13.65
N PRO A 120 9.33 -16.59 14.03
CA PRO A 120 9.04 -15.19 13.74
C PRO A 120 10.10 -14.26 14.32
N VAL A 121 10.58 -13.32 13.49
CA VAL A 121 11.59 -12.33 13.86
C VAL A 121 11.00 -10.93 13.92
N PRO A 122 11.58 -10.00 14.72
CA PRO A 122 11.18 -8.61 14.70
C PRO A 122 11.31 -8.01 13.30
N ILE A 123 10.28 -7.27 12.88
CA ILE A 123 10.30 -6.55 11.62
C ILE A 123 11.28 -5.37 11.74
N PRO A 124 12.29 -5.26 10.86
CA PRO A 124 13.29 -4.20 10.99
C PRO A 124 12.81 -2.86 10.43
N ASP A 125 13.32 -1.77 11.00
CA ASP A 125 13.29 -0.46 10.38
C ASP A 125 14.25 -0.42 9.16
N LEU A 126 13.77 0.15 8.04
CA LEU A 126 14.47 0.27 6.77
C LEU A 126 15.05 1.67 6.54
N THR A 127 14.83 2.64 7.42
CA THR A 127 15.51 3.93 7.38
C THR A 127 17.01 3.73 7.59
N GLY A 128 17.83 4.42 6.79
CA GLY A 128 19.29 4.30 6.81
C GLY A 128 19.81 2.99 6.21
N ILE A 129 18.97 2.22 5.49
CA ILE A 129 19.40 0.95 4.89
C ILE A 129 20.54 1.11 3.87
N ALA A 130 20.72 2.31 3.31
CA ALA A 130 21.84 2.65 2.43
C ALA A 130 23.21 2.49 3.10
N ASP A 131 23.29 2.64 4.43
CA ASP A 131 24.53 2.55 5.19
C ASP A 131 24.86 1.12 5.65
N LYS A 132 23.97 0.14 5.37
CA LYS A 132 24.19 -1.26 5.74
C LYS A 132 25.22 -1.92 4.81
N GLN A 133 26.15 -2.67 5.42
CA GLN A 133 27.19 -3.41 4.69
C GLN A 133 26.76 -4.81 4.25
N SER A 134 25.68 -5.35 4.81
CA SER A 134 25.10 -6.64 4.47
C SER A 134 23.57 -6.55 4.45
N PHE A 135 22.95 -7.40 3.63
CA PHE A 135 21.50 -7.46 3.47
C PHE A 135 21.02 -8.89 3.72
N GLY A 136 20.04 -9.07 4.60
CA GLY A 136 19.54 -10.38 5.02
C GLY A 136 20.40 -11.04 6.11
N THR A 137 19.79 -11.31 7.27
CA THR A 137 20.49 -11.93 8.42
C THR A 137 20.62 -13.44 8.25
N GLN A 138 19.54 -14.11 7.83
CA GLN A 138 19.50 -15.57 7.66
C GLN A 138 19.89 -16.00 6.25
N ALA A 139 19.56 -15.18 5.24
CA ALA A 139 19.94 -15.39 3.84
C ALA A 139 20.66 -14.14 3.30
N PRO A 140 21.99 -14.04 3.48
CA PRO A 140 22.75 -12.89 3.00
C PRO A 140 22.67 -12.73 1.48
N ALA A 141 22.37 -11.52 1.03
CA ALA A 141 22.33 -11.16 -0.38
C ALA A 141 23.56 -10.33 -0.79
N PRO A 142 24.08 -10.51 -2.02
CA PRO A 142 25.30 -9.84 -2.48
C PRO A 142 25.13 -8.35 -2.79
N SER A 143 23.89 -7.86 -2.88
CA SER A 143 23.57 -6.45 -3.14
C SER A 143 22.15 -6.12 -2.69
N MET A 144 21.83 -4.82 -2.54
CA MET A 144 20.47 -4.36 -2.29
C MET A 144 19.50 -4.84 -3.39
N HIS A 145 19.95 -4.81 -4.64
CA HIS A 145 19.15 -5.29 -5.76
C HIS A 145 18.81 -6.77 -5.63
N ALA A 146 19.80 -7.61 -5.31
CA ALA A 146 19.58 -9.05 -5.10
C ALA A 146 18.69 -9.31 -3.88
N PHE A 147 18.87 -8.54 -2.80
CA PHE A 147 18.04 -8.63 -1.60
C PHE A 147 16.58 -8.32 -1.90
N VAL A 148 16.30 -7.17 -2.52
CA VAL A 148 14.93 -6.74 -2.84
C VAL A 148 14.27 -7.70 -3.83
N SER A 149 15.00 -8.15 -4.86
CA SER A 149 14.49 -9.15 -5.80
C SER A 149 14.09 -10.44 -5.08
N GLY A 150 14.98 -10.97 -4.25
CA GLY A 150 14.72 -12.19 -3.48
C GLY A 150 13.62 -12.03 -2.43
N ALA A 151 13.44 -10.84 -1.85
CA ALA A 151 12.30 -10.58 -0.98
C ALA A 151 10.99 -10.69 -1.77
N VAL A 152 10.90 -10.06 -2.95
CA VAL A 152 9.69 -10.13 -3.77
C VAL A 152 9.42 -11.55 -4.26
N THR A 153 10.39 -12.19 -4.92
CA THR A 153 10.16 -13.46 -5.61
C THR A 153 10.23 -14.66 -4.68
N ASP A 154 11.17 -14.66 -3.73
CA ASP A 154 11.45 -15.84 -2.93
C ASP A 154 10.70 -15.79 -1.60
N GLU A 155 10.69 -14.67 -0.87
CA GLU A 155 9.95 -14.56 0.41
C GLU A 155 8.44 -14.52 0.16
N PHE A 156 7.98 -13.71 -0.79
CA PHE A 156 6.55 -13.42 -0.96
C PHE A 156 5.93 -13.96 -2.26
N GLN A 157 6.65 -14.77 -3.03
CA GLN A 157 6.16 -15.41 -4.26
C GLN A 157 5.60 -14.44 -5.31
N GLY A 158 6.06 -13.18 -5.30
CA GLY A 158 5.76 -12.21 -6.34
C GLY A 158 6.32 -12.64 -7.69
N ALA A 159 5.69 -12.19 -8.77
CA ALA A 159 6.33 -12.29 -10.08
C ALA A 159 7.59 -11.42 -10.11
N PRO A 160 8.66 -11.82 -10.83
CA PRO A 160 9.83 -10.96 -11.01
C PRO A 160 9.40 -9.56 -11.48
N PRO A 161 9.71 -8.49 -10.72
CA PRO A 161 9.36 -7.14 -11.13
C PRO A 161 10.08 -6.76 -12.42
N THR A 162 9.54 -5.78 -13.15
CA THR A 162 10.29 -5.17 -14.26
C THR A 162 11.55 -4.48 -13.73
N GLU A 163 12.56 -4.34 -14.58
CA GLU A 163 13.81 -3.66 -14.20
C GLU A 163 13.56 -2.26 -13.63
N THR A 164 12.65 -1.49 -14.22
CA THR A 164 12.27 -0.15 -13.74
C THR A 164 11.61 -0.19 -12.37
N VAL A 165 10.72 -1.16 -12.11
CA VAL A 165 10.07 -1.31 -10.80
C VAL A 165 11.08 -1.72 -9.74
N LEU A 166 11.93 -2.70 -10.04
CA LEU A 166 12.96 -3.18 -9.10
C LEU A 166 14.00 -2.10 -8.80
N LYS A 167 14.54 -1.45 -9.84
CA LYS A 167 15.46 -0.33 -9.68
C LYS A 167 14.80 0.82 -8.92
N GLY A 168 13.54 1.13 -9.23
CA GLY A 168 12.77 2.14 -8.51
C GLY A 168 12.68 1.83 -7.02
N LEU A 169 12.34 0.59 -6.67
CA LEU A 169 12.24 0.13 -5.28
C LEU A 169 13.58 0.25 -4.55
N VAL A 170 14.68 -0.14 -5.18
CA VAL A 170 16.04 0.08 -4.64
C VAL A 170 16.32 1.57 -4.43
N VAL A 171 16.03 2.42 -5.42
CA VAL A 171 16.24 3.88 -5.32
C VAL A 171 15.40 4.47 -4.19
N TYR A 172 14.15 4.07 -4.03
CA TYR A 172 13.30 4.52 -2.93
C TYR A 172 13.90 4.14 -1.57
N LEU A 173 14.29 2.87 -1.38
CA LEU A 173 14.85 2.37 -0.12
C LEU A 173 16.16 3.08 0.27
N VAL A 174 17.08 3.30 -0.67
CA VAL A 174 18.36 3.99 -0.35
C VAL A 174 18.18 5.48 -0.07
N HIS A 175 17.00 6.05 -0.34
CA HIS A 175 16.66 7.43 -0.01
C HIS A 175 15.82 7.55 1.27
N LEU A 176 15.53 6.44 1.96
CA LEU A 176 15.05 6.46 3.34
C LEU A 176 16.22 6.82 4.26
N ASP A 177 16.30 8.10 4.66
CA ASP A 177 17.41 8.70 5.40
C ASP A 177 16.87 9.23 6.75
N PRO A 178 17.35 8.73 7.90
CA PRO A 178 16.92 9.19 9.21
C PRO A 178 17.12 10.69 9.43
N ALA A 179 18.11 11.31 8.75
CA ALA A 179 18.34 12.75 8.82
C ALA A 179 17.28 13.58 8.06
N ALA A 180 16.42 12.93 7.26
CA ALA A 180 15.33 13.54 6.52
C ALA A 180 13.95 13.31 7.18
N CYS A 181 13.90 12.71 8.38
CA CYS A 181 12.64 12.50 9.10
C CYS A 181 11.96 13.83 9.45
N PRO A 182 10.68 14.00 9.11
CA PRO A 182 9.86 15.08 9.67
C PRO A 182 9.76 14.98 11.19
N SER A 183 9.52 16.12 11.85
CA SER A 183 9.49 16.20 13.33
C SER A 183 8.26 15.58 13.99
N SER A 184 7.27 15.14 13.20
CA SER A 184 6.00 14.64 13.71
C SER A 184 5.39 13.64 12.75
N ASP A 185 4.66 12.68 13.30
CA ASP A 185 3.82 11.75 12.56
C ASP A 185 2.81 12.45 11.65
N VAL A 186 2.35 11.73 10.64
CA VAL A 186 1.39 12.21 9.67
C VAL A 186 -0.01 11.75 10.07
N THR A 187 -0.94 12.68 10.18
CA THR A 187 -2.36 12.35 10.27
C THR A 187 -2.87 11.92 8.91
N ARG A 188 -3.54 10.77 8.87
CA ARG A 188 -4.18 10.24 7.68
C ARG A 188 -5.46 11.01 7.36
N THR A 189 -5.56 11.46 6.12
CA THR A 189 -6.68 12.28 5.62
C THR A 189 -7.01 11.89 4.18
N VAL A 190 -8.18 12.31 3.71
CA VAL A 190 -8.53 12.18 2.28
C VAL A 190 -7.45 12.79 1.39
N GLN A 191 -6.84 13.91 1.79
CA GLN A 191 -5.80 14.59 1.03
C GLN A 191 -4.51 13.75 0.92
N THR A 192 -4.06 13.16 2.04
CA THR A 192 -2.84 12.37 2.05
C THR A 192 -2.98 11.11 1.20
N ASP A 193 -4.14 10.45 1.27
CA ASP A 193 -4.41 9.23 0.51
C ASP A 193 -4.62 9.55 -0.99
N MET A 194 -5.34 10.62 -1.33
CA MET A 194 -5.49 11.06 -2.73
C MET A 194 -4.17 11.53 -3.34
N ALA A 195 -3.27 12.13 -2.56
CA ALA A 195 -1.93 12.50 -3.04
C ALA A 195 -1.10 11.27 -3.44
N GLU A 196 -1.37 10.08 -2.87
CA GLU A 196 -0.75 8.83 -3.35
C GLU A 196 -1.25 8.44 -4.74
N VAL A 197 -2.56 8.52 -4.96
CA VAL A 197 -3.19 8.26 -6.28
C VAL A 197 -2.59 9.18 -7.34
N GLU A 198 -2.48 10.48 -7.03
CA GLU A 198 -1.88 11.49 -7.91
C GLU A 198 -0.42 11.17 -8.26
N ARG A 199 0.41 10.80 -7.27
CA ARG A 199 1.81 10.43 -7.50
C ARG A 199 1.93 9.18 -8.38
N ASN A 200 1.11 8.15 -8.14
CA ASN A 200 1.11 6.94 -8.94
C ASN A 200 0.73 7.22 -10.40
N ILE A 201 -0.26 8.08 -10.64
CA ILE A 201 -0.66 8.50 -12.00
C ILE A 201 0.43 9.34 -12.67
N ALA A 202 1.04 10.28 -11.95
CA ALA A 202 2.13 11.09 -12.48
C ALA A 202 3.36 10.24 -12.85
N ALA A 203 3.68 9.21 -12.05
CA ALA A 203 4.73 8.25 -12.37
C ALA A 203 4.34 7.37 -13.57
N ALA A 204 3.07 6.92 -13.65
CA ALA A 204 2.58 6.13 -14.79
C ALA A 204 2.68 6.89 -16.11
N VAL A 205 2.29 8.18 -16.11
CA VAL A 205 2.45 9.06 -17.29
C VAL A 205 3.91 9.13 -17.72
N GLN A 206 4.84 9.37 -16.79
CA GLN A 206 6.27 9.41 -17.10
C GLN A 206 6.80 8.07 -17.63
N ALA A 207 6.34 6.94 -17.08
CA ALA A 207 6.72 5.61 -17.57
C ALA A 207 6.29 5.41 -19.03
N LEU A 208 5.05 5.75 -19.36
CA LEU A 208 4.53 5.64 -20.72
C LEU A 208 5.23 6.58 -21.71
N GLU A 209 5.55 7.81 -21.29
CA GLU A 209 6.32 8.77 -22.10
C GLU A 209 7.76 8.29 -22.36
N ARG A 210 8.32 7.51 -21.44
CA ARG A 210 9.63 6.85 -21.58
C ARG A 210 9.57 5.55 -22.38
N GLY A 211 8.39 5.15 -22.87
CA GLY A 211 8.20 3.90 -23.61
C GLY A 211 8.17 2.65 -22.74
N ASP A 212 8.04 2.79 -21.42
CA ASP A 212 7.98 1.67 -20.47
C ASP A 212 6.53 1.35 -20.11
N ALA A 213 5.85 0.66 -21.03
CA ALA A 213 4.47 0.24 -20.84
C ALA A 213 4.28 -0.71 -19.65
N ALA A 214 5.31 -1.50 -19.30
CA ALA A 214 5.22 -2.47 -18.21
C ALA A 214 5.28 -1.78 -16.83
N ALA A 215 6.16 -0.80 -16.64
CA ALA A 215 6.13 0.05 -15.46
C ALA A 215 4.84 0.90 -15.41
N GLY A 216 4.40 1.43 -16.56
CA GLY A 216 3.12 2.13 -16.67
C GLY A 216 1.93 1.29 -16.19
N ASP A 217 1.81 0.05 -16.65
CA ASP A 217 0.77 -0.90 -16.24
C ASP A 217 0.76 -1.13 -14.72
N PHE A 218 1.94 -1.34 -14.13
CA PHE A 218 2.11 -1.52 -12.68
C PHE A 218 1.70 -0.28 -11.87
N LEU A 219 2.08 0.91 -12.34
CA LEU A 219 1.76 2.16 -11.64
C LEU A 219 0.27 2.49 -11.70
N ILE A 220 -0.39 2.19 -12.82
CA ILE A 220 -1.84 2.35 -12.95
C ILE A 220 -2.58 1.41 -12.01
N VAL A 221 -2.20 0.13 -11.94
CA VAL A 221 -2.85 -0.81 -11.01
C VAL A 221 -2.57 -0.45 -9.54
N SER A 222 -1.41 0.15 -9.26
CA SER A 222 -1.09 0.68 -7.92
C SER A 222 -1.94 1.90 -7.56
N ALA A 223 -2.27 2.77 -8.53
CA ALA A 223 -3.24 3.85 -8.34
C ALA A 223 -4.66 3.32 -8.07
N GLN A 224 -5.08 2.25 -8.75
CA GLN A 224 -6.36 1.58 -8.47
C GLN A 224 -6.39 0.98 -7.06
N ALA A 225 -5.28 0.38 -6.59
CA ALA A 225 -5.16 -0.14 -5.23
C ALA A 225 -5.35 0.97 -4.18
N ALA A 226 -4.70 2.13 -4.40
CA ALA A 226 -4.83 3.28 -3.52
C ALA A 226 -6.27 3.82 -3.49
N LEU A 227 -6.97 3.89 -4.62
CA LEU A 227 -8.40 4.23 -4.65
C LEU A 227 -9.25 3.22 -3.88
N GLY A 228 -8.93 1.92 -3.95
CA GLY A 228 -9.59 0.87 -3.19
C GLY A 228 -9.51 1.10 -1.68
N ARG A 229 -8.33 1.45 -1.16
CA ARG A 229 -8.17 1.78 0.27
C ARG A 229 -8.99 3.01 0.68
N ILE A 230 -9.06 4.03 -0.18
CA ILE A 230 -9.91 5.21 0.08
C ILE A 230 -11.39 4.80 0.11
N HIS A 231 -11.82 3.92 -0.80
CA HIS A 231 -13.19 3.42 -0.90
C HIS A 231 -13.63 2.70 0.38
N GLU A 232 -12.78 1.85 0.96
CA GLU A 232 -13.06 1.17 2.24
C GLU A 232 -13.40 2.16 3.37
N ARG A 233 -12.80 3.35 3.37
CA ARG A 233 -13.05 4.37 4.40
C ARG A 233 -14.42 5.02 4.30
N PHE A 234 -15.16 4.78 3.23
CA PHE A 234 -16.55 5.21 3.02
C PHE A 234 -17.50 4.01 3.07
N ALA A 235 -17.33 3.08 4.02
CA ALA A 235 -18.10 1.83 4.10
C ALA A 235 -19.61 1.98 4.37
N ALA A 236 -20.05 3.03 5.07
CA ALA A 236 -21.46 3.16 5.47
C ALA A 236 -22.42 3.31 4.27
N PRO A 237 -23.62 2.71 4.26
CA PRO A 237 -24.54 2.75 3.12
C PRO A 237 -24.84 4.16 2.57
N SER A 238 -24.86 5.18 3.44
CA SER A 238 -25.06 6.59 3.06
C SER A 238 -24.00 7.15 2.12
N PHE A 239 -22.85 6.49 1.96
CA PHE A 239 -21.77 6.89 1.06
C PHE A 239 -21.75 6.17 -0.28
N GLU A 240 -22.85 5.53 -0.70
CA GLU A 240 -22.96 4.94 -2.04
C GLU A 240 -22.49 5.89 -3.15
N PRO A 241 -22.88 7.19 -3.18
CA PRO A 241 -22.42 8.09 -4.24
C PRO A 241 -20.89 8.27 -4.28
N GLN A 242 -20.23 8.33 -3.11
CA GLN A 242 -18.77 8.46 -3.02
C GLN A 242 -18.08 7.17 -3.44
N ARG A 243 -18.64 6.01 -3.09
CA ARG A 243 -18.13 4.70 -3.53
C ARG A 243 -18.27 4.51 -5.03
N GLU A 244 -19.43 4.81 -5.62
CA GLU A 244 -19.65 4.78 -7.06
C GLU A 244 -18.66 5.70 -7.80
N ARG A 245 -18.38 6.88 -7.25
CA ARG A 245 -17.42 7.81 -7.83
C ARG A 245 -15.98 7.27 -7.81
N LEU A 246 -15.56 6.64 -6.70
CA LEU A 246 -14.26 5.99 -6.59
C LEU A 246 -14.15 4.75 -7.51
N GLN A 247 -15.23 4.00 -7.66
CA GLN A 247 -15.31 2.87 -8.58
C GLN A 247 -15.21 3.35 -10.04
N SER A 248 -15.94 4.40 -10.42
CA SER A 248 -15.84 5.02 -11.75
C SER A 248 -14.43 5.51 -12.04
N ALA A 249 -13.78 6.17 -11.06
CA ALA A 249 -12.39 6.59 -11.17
C ALA A 249 -11.44 5.39 -11.41
N SER A 250 -11.64 4.30 -10.67
CA SER A 250 -10.89 3.06 -10.86
C SER A 250 -11.13 2.44 -12.25
N SER A 251 -12.37 2.48 -12.76
CA SER A 251 -12.70 2.03 -14.12
C SER A 251 -12.01 2.88 -15.19
N THR A 252 -11.98 4.20 -15.06
CA THR A 252 -11.25 5.09 -15.97
C THR A 252 -9.75 4.77 -16.02
N LEU A 253 -9.14 4.45 -14.87
CA LEU A 253 -7.76 3.95 -14.83
C LEU A 253 -7.61 2.60 -15.55
N GLY A 254 -8.59 1.71 -15.40
CA GLY A 254 -8.65 0.42 -16.10
C GLY A 254 -8.69 0.60 -17.63
N ASP A 255 -9.49 1.54 -18.13
CA ASP A 255 -9.56 1.87 -19.55
C ASP A 255 -8.24 2.46 -20.06
N ALA A 256 -7.64 3.38 -19.31
CA ALA A 256 -6.33 3.95 -19.65
C ALA A 256 -5.24 2.86 -19.70
N ARG A 257 -5.26 1.91 -18.75
CA ARG A 257 -4.35 0.77 -18.71
C ARG A 257 -4.52 -0.16 -19.92
N ALA A 258 -5.76 -0.46 -20.30
CA ALA A 258 -6.04 -1.30 -21.46
C ALA A 258 -5.49 -0.66 -22.74
N ASN A 259 -5.72 0.64 -22.94
CA ASN A 259 -5.20 1.38 -24.09
C ASN A 259 -3.68 1.52 -24.05
N ALA A 260 -3.08 1.74 -22.87
CA ALA A 260 -1.63 1.93 -22.72
C ALA A 260 -0.80 0.71 -23.19
N ARG A 261 -1.37 -0.49 -23.19
CA ARG A 261 -0.71 -1.72 -23.64
C ARG A 261 -0.51 -1.76 -25.16
N GLU A 262 -1.42 -1.16 -25.91
CA GLU A 262 -1.40 -1.14 -27.37
C GLU A 262 -0.86 0.20 -27.90
N GLU A 263 -1.29 1.30 -27.28
CA GLU A 263 -0.95 2.68 -27.63
C GLU A 263 -0.49 3.47 -26.38
N PRO A 264 0.78 3.37 -25.96
CA PRO A 264 1.29 4.02 -24.75
C PRO A 264 1.04 5.54 -24.70
N VAL A 265 1.13 6.21 -25.84
CA VAL A 265 0.87 7.65 -25.96
C VAL A 265 -0.59 7.98 -25.66
N LEU A 266 -1.53 7.18 -26.17
CA LEU A 266 -2.96 7.36 -25.89
C LEU A 266 -3.23 7.12 -24.40
N GLY A 267 -2.68 6.06 -23.82
CA GLY A 267 -2.76 5.79 -22.39
C GLY A 267 -2.25 6.96 -21.54
N ALA A 268 -1.11 7.55 -21.90
CA ALA A 268 -0.56 8.71 -21.20
C ALA A 268 -1.48 9.94 -21.30
N ILE A 269 -2.10 10.19 -22.46
CA ILE A 269 -3.07 11.28 -22.64
C ILE A 269 -4.32 11.05 -21.77
N MET A 270 -4.85 9.82 -21.75
CA MET A 270 -6.01 9.47 -20.91
C MET A 270 -5.72 9.70 -19.43
N LEU A 271 -4.54 9.28 -18.95
CA LEU A 271 -4.11 9.50 -17.56
C LEU A 271 -3.95 10.98 -17.23
N LYS A 272 -3.37 11.79 -18.12
CA LYS A 272 -3.23 13.24 -17.93
C LYS A 272 -4.59 13.93 -17.82
N ASN A 273 -5.54 13.53 -18.65
CA ASN A 273 -6.90 14.05 -18.61
C ASN A 273 -7.57 13.67 -17.30
N PHE A 274 -7.52 12.39 -16.91
CA PHE A 274 -8.07 11.91 -15.65
C PHE A 274 -7.44 12.60 -14.42
N ALA A 275 -6.14 12.90 -14.45
CA ALA A 275 -5.47 13.62 -13.39
C ALA A 275 -6.06 15.02 -13.14
N GLN A 276 -6.69 15.65 -14.13
CA GLN A 276 -7.39 16.93 -13.96
C GLN A 276 -8.70 16.79 -13.17
N ASP A 277 -9.29 15.60 -13.13
CA ASP A 277 -10.55 15.34 -12.43
C ASP A 277 -10.34 14.99 -10.94
N LEU A 278 -9.14 14.51 -10.57
CA LEU A 278 -8.80 14.08 -9.21
C LEU A 278 -9.06 15.14 -8.13
N PRO A 279 -8.72 16.43 -8.32
CA PRO A 279 -9.01 17.45 -7.30
C PRO A 279 -10.51 17.55 -6.97
N GLY A 280 -11.38 17.40 -7.98
CA GLY A 280 -12.83 17.42 -7.80
C GLY A 280 -13.35 16.19 -7.06
N ILE A 281 -12.75 15.02 -7.28
CA ILE A 281 -13.03 13.79 -6.51
C ILE A 281 -12.58 13.97 -5.06
N ALA A 282 -11.34 14.42 -4.84
CA ALA A 282 -10.77 14.63 -3.51
C ALA A 282 -11.58 15.65 -2.69
N GLN A 283 -12.04 16.74 -3.31
CA GLN A 283 -12.85 17.76 -2.64
C GLN A 283 -14.20 17.21 -2.16
N ASP A 284 -14.87 16.41 -2.99
CA ASP A 284 -16.15 15.79 -2.65
C ASP A 284 -16.00 14.78 -1.49
N LEU A 285 -14.99 13.90 -1.56
CA LEU A 285 -14.68 12.97 -0.48
C LEU A 285 -14.34 13.72 0.83
N HIS A 286 -13.56 14.80 0.74
CA HIS A 286 -13.20 15.61 1.89
C HIS A 286 -14.42 16.28 2.54
N ALA A 287 -15.41 16.72 1.76
CA ALA A 287 -16.65 17.30 2.29
C ALA A 287 -17.39 16.31 3.21
N HIS A 288 -17.24 15.01 2.97
CA HIS A 288 -17.92 13.93 3.68
C HIS A 288 -17.07 13.26 4.77
N ARG A 289 -15.79 13.65 4.91
CA ARG A 289 -14.81 12.98 5.79
C ARG A 289 -15.22 12.86 7.26
N ARG A 290 -16.00 13.80 7.79
CA ARG A 290 -16.40 13.84 9.21
C ARG A 290 -17.38 12.74 9.60
N ALA A 291 -18.04 12.14 8.62
CA ALA A 291 -18.98 11.05 8.83
C ALA A 291 -18.43 9.70 8.33
N SER A 292 -17.19 9.66 7.83
CA SER A 292 -16.55 8.46 7.30
C SER A 292 -15.44 7.96 8.23
N LEU A 293 -14.78 6.84 7.88
CA LEU A 293 -13.69 6.26 8.69
C LEU A 293 -12.38 7.08 8.68
N TYR A 294 -12.41 8.30 8.13
CA TYR A 294 -11.39 9.31 8.36
C TYR A 294 -11.62 10.09 9.66
N ASP A 295 -12.83 10.09 10.20
CA ASP A 295 -13.13 10.69 11.50
C ASP A 295 -12.81 9.69 12.62
N VAL A 296 -12.07 10.15 13.63
CA VAL A 296 -11.61 9.33 14.77
C VAL A 296 -12.79 8.73 15.54
N GLY A 297 -13.87 9.51 15.73
CA GLY A 297 -15.04 9.05 16.48
C GLY A 297 -15.84 8.00 15.72
N VAL A 298 -16.02 8.19 14.41
CA VAL A 298 -16.70 7.23 13.53
C VAL A 298 -15.90 5.94 13.42
N LEU A 299 -14.57 6.03 13.23
CA LEU A 299 -13.70 4.87 13.17
C LEU A 299 -13.75 4.07 14.48
N ARG A 300 -13.60 4.72 15.64
CA ARG A 300 -13.67 4.04 16.94
C ARG A 300 -14.96 3.24 17.09
N ALA A 301 -16.10 3.87 16.83
CA ALA A 301 -17.39 3.21 16.92
C ALA A 301 -17.51 2.02 15.94
N ALA A 302 -16.92 2.13 14.75
CA ALA A 302 -16.92 1.04 13.76
C ALA A 302 -16.02 -0.13 14.17
N LEU A 303 -14.89 0.13 14.83
CA LEU A 303 -13.99 -0.90 15.37
C LEU A 303 -14.63 -1.62 16.55
N GLU A 304 -15.20 -0.88 17.51
CA GLU A 304 -15.91 -1.45 18.66
C GLU A 304 -17.06 -2.36 18.21
N ALA A 305 -17.82 -1.96 17.19
CA ALA A 305 -18.91 -2.77 16.63
C ALA A 305 -18.44 -4.03 15.85
N ALA A 306 -17.16 -4.11 15.47
CA ALA A 306 -16.61 -5.27 14.77
C ALA A 306 -16.08 -6.34 15.74
N GLU A 307 -15.94 -6.02 17.03
CA GLU A 307 -15.51 -6.92 18.10
C GLU A 307 -16.67 -7.65 18.79
N GLU A 308 -17.92 -7.18 18.60
CA GLU A 308 -19.17 -7.78 19.13
C GLU A 308 -19.71 -8.94 18.28
#